data_AF-A0A7X7PE05-F1
#
_entry.id   AF-A0A7X7PE05-F1
#
_cell.length_a   1.000
_cell.length_b   1.000
_cell.length_c   1.000
_cell.angle_alpha   90.00
_cell.angle_beta   90.00
_cell.angle_gamma   90.00
#
_symmetry.space_group_name_H-M   'P 1'
#
loop_
_entity.id
_entity.type
_entity.pdbx_description
1 polymer ?
#
loop_
_entity_poly.entity_id
_entity_poly.type
_entity_poly.pdbx_seq_one_letter_code
_entity_poly.pdbx_strand_id
1 'polypeptide(L)'
;MSAPRTAPRQQYMEWVEEQIEEYKAGLTRDELLELADVAVQQLFDAPDGQYPLTEILLRDAVDALLFRKLQLPDYRTWRRACQTDTPSRHPKETAARTIRPD
;
A
#
# COMPACT_ATOMS: atom_id res chain seq x y z
N MET A 1 2.68 1.77 28.06
CA MET A 1 2.84 3.03 27.30
C MET A 1 1.83 3.00 26.16
N SER A 2 0.73 3.73 26.27
CA SER A 2 -0.27 3.78 25.19
C SER A 2 0.35 4.53 24.02
N ALA A 3 0.60 3.85 22.91
CA ALA A 3 1.07 4.49 21.69
C ALA A 3 0.12 5.66 21.35
N PRO A 4 0.65 6.84 20.95
CA PRO A 4 -0.21 7.94 20.54
C PRO A 4 -1.11 7.43 19.43
N ARG A 5 -2.43 7.65 19.55
CA ARG A 5 -3.37 7.36 18.47
C ARG A 5 -3.03 8.30 17.32
N THR A 6 -2.19 7.87 16.39
CA THR A 6 -1.89 8.58 15.15
C THR A 6 -3.20 8.89 14.45
N ALA A 7 -3.31 10.09 13.88
CA ALA A 7 -4.53 10.49 13.18
C ALA A 7 -4.81 9.47 12.06
N PRO A 8 -6.08 9.15 11.74
CA PRO A 8 -6.40 8.16 10.71
C PRO A 8 -5.72 8.42 9.35
N ARG A 9 -5.42 9.68 9.03
CA ARG A 9 -4.66 10.06 7.85
C ARG A 9 -3.18 9.65 7.92
N GLN A 10 -2.55 9.75 9.10
CA GLN A 10 -1.18 9.30 9.31
C GLN A 10 -1.10 7.78 9.20
N GLN A 11 -2.04 7.05 9.80
CA GLN A 11 -2.12 5.59 9.68
C GLN A 11 -2.28 5.14 8.23
N TYR A 12 -3.06 5.87 7.44
CA TYR A 12 -3.17 5.61 6.00
C TYR A 12 -1.85 5.85 5.26
N MET A 13 -1.13 6.94 5.57
CA MET A 13 0.17 7.21 4.95
C MET A 13 1.22 6.15 5.32
N GLU A 14 1.31 5.80 6.60
CA GLU A 14 2.19 4.73 7.09
C GLU A 14 1.87 3.40 6.42
N TRP A 15 0.58 3.04 6.31
CA TRP A 15 0.16 1.83 5.61
C TRP A 15 0.55 1.85 4.12
N VAL A 16 0.35 2.97 3.42
CA VAL A 16 0.77 3.10 2.02
C VAL A 16 2.29 2.95 1.87
N GLU A 17 3.08 3.58 2.75
CA GLU A 17 4.53 3.44 2.76
C GLU A 17 4.95 1.98 2.99
N GLU A 18 4.35 1.29 3.97
CA GLU A 18 4.62 -0.13 4.23
C GLU A 18 4.33 -1.02 3.02
N GLN A 19 3.18 -0.83 2.35
CA GLN A 19 2.84 -1.62 1.15
C GLN A 19 3.83 -1.39 0.00
N ILE A 20 4.29 -0.15 -0.17
CA ILE A 20 5.27 0.20 -1.20
C ILE A 20 6.64 -0.43 -0.88
N GLU A 21 7.09 -0.34 0.37
CA GLU A 21 8.38 -0.91 0.78
C GLU A 21 8.38 -2.45 0.74
N GLU A 22 7.27 -3.09 1.14
CA GLU A 22 7.12 -4.55 1.03
C GLU A 22 7.20 -5.03 -0.42
N TYR A 23 6.58 -4.29 -1.35
CA TYR A 23 6.68 -4.58 -2.77
C TYR A 23 8.11 -4.38 -3.30
N LYS A 24 8.76 -3.26 -2.95
CA LYS A 24 10.17 -3.00 -3.35
C LYS A 24 11.11 -4.08 -2.83
N ALA A 25 10.89 -4.60 -1.62
CA ALA A 25 11.70 -5.68 -1.05
C ALA A 25 11.59 -7.00 -1.82
N GLY A 26 10.50 -7.20 -2.58
CA GLY A 26 10.31 -8.35 -3.46
C GLY A 26 10.92 -8.21 -4.85
N LEU A 27 11.42 -7.02 -5.23
CA LEU A 27 11.98 -6.75 -6.54
C LEU A 27 13.49 -7.01 -6.58
N THR A 28 13.95 -7.44 -7.75
CA THR A 28 15.38 -7.44 -8.08
C THR A 28 15.89 -6.02 -8.33
N ARG A 29 17.21 -5.84 -8.28
CA ARG A 29 17.85 -4.55 -8.55
C ARG A 29 17.53 -4.03 -9.95
N ASP A 30 17.49 -4.90 -10.95
CA ASP A 30 17.23 -4.50 -12.33
C ASP A 30 15.78 -4.00 -12.49
N GLU A 31 14.82 -4.68 -11.86
CA GLU A 31 13.42 -4.24 -11.83
C GLU A 31 13.24 -2.89 -11.12
N LEU A 32 14.01 -2.63 -10.05
CA LEU A 32 14.02 -1.32 -9.37
C LEU A 32 14.60 -0.22 -10.28
N LEU A 33 15.64 -0.52 -11.04
CA LEU A 33 16.24 0.42 -11.99
C LEU A 33 15.28 0.72 -13.15
N GLU A 34 14.61 -0.30 -13.71
CA GLU A 34 13.58 -0.10 -14.73
C GLU A 34 12.41 0.75 -14.19
N LEU A 35 11.99 0.52 -12.95
CA LEU A 35 10.99 1.35 -12.28
C LEU A 35 11.44 2.81 -12.14
N ALA A 36 12.70 3.04 -11.79
CA ALA A 36 13.29 4.37 -11.72
C ALA A 36 13.33 5.03 -13.09
N ASP A 37 13.73 4.33 -14.15
CA ASP A 37 13.79 4.85 -15.52
C ASP A 37 12.40 5.28 -16.02
N VAL A 38 11.36 4.49 -15.73
CA VAL A 38 9.98 4.85 -16.08
C VAL A 38 9.51 6.07 -15.28
N ALA A 39 9.85 6.16 -14.00
CA ALA A 39 9.51 7.32 -13.17
C ALA A 39 10.20 8.60 -13.65
N VAL A 40 11.48 8.49 -14.05
CA VAL A 40 12.23 9.57 -14.71
C VAL A 40 11.52 9.99 -15.99
N GLN A 41 11.16 9.05 -16.88
CA GLN A 41 10.49 9.40 -18.13
C GLN A 41 9.17 10.16 -17.89
N GLN A 42 8.35 9.73 -16.92
CA GLN A 42 7.10 10.42 -16.58
C GLN A 42 7.32 11.81 -15.98
N LEU A 43 8.39 12.02 -15.21
CA LEU A 43 8.77 13.34 -14.69
C LEU A 43 9.20 14.27 -15.83
N PHE A 44 9.91 13.75 -16.83
CA PHE A 44 10.35 14.52 -18.00
C PHE A 44 9.20 14.87 -18.95
N ASP A 45 8.21 13.98 -19.08
CA ASP A 45 7.03 14.17 -19.93
C ASP A 45 5.96 15.08 -19.26
N ALA A 46 6.19 15.51 -18.02
CA ALA A 46 5.26 16.40 -17.32
C ALA A 46 5.21 17.78 -18.02
N PRO A 47 4.00 18.31 -18.32
CA PRO A 47 3.82 19.50 -19.16
C PRO A 47 4.37 20.80 -18.56
N ASP A 48 4.74 20.79 -17.28
CA ASP A 48 5.18 21.98 -16.55
C ASP A 48 6.65 22.34 -16.81
N GLY A 49 7.40 21.56 -17.60
CA GLY A 49 8.74 21.90 -18.11
C GLY A 49 9.83 22.12 -17.03
N GLN A 50 9.50 21.83 -15.78
CA GLN A 50 10.35 22.07 -14.63
C GLN A 50 11.11 20.78 -14.31
N TYR A 51 12.34 20.66 -14.81
CA TYR A 51 13.25 19.53 -14.54
C TYR A 51 13.52 19.46 -13.04
N PRO A 52 12.95 18.51 -12.30
CA PRO A 52 12.95 18.61 -10.86
C PRO A 52 13.94 17.54 -10.42
N LEU A 53 15.23 17.79 -10.66
CA LEU A 53 16.30 16.84 -10.36
C LEU A 53 16.91 17.17 -8.99
N THR A 54 16.16 16.80 -7.95
CA THR A 54 16.72 16.44 -6.65
C THR A 54 16.24 15.02 -6.33
N GLU A 55 17.09 14.18 -5.74
CA GLU A 55 16.83 12.75 -5.45
C GLU A 55 15.49 12.49 -4.73
N ILE A 56 14.99 13.48 -3.99
CA ILE A 56 13.69 13.45 -3.29
C ILE A 56 12.52 13.23 -4.26
N LEU A 57 12.59 13.80 -5.46
CA LEU A 57 11.48 13.77 -6.43
C LEU A 57 11.41 12.45 -7.22
N LEU A 58 12.54 11.78 -7.43
CA LEU A 58 12.55 10.46 -8.05
C LEU A 58 11.91 9.42 -7.13
N ARG A 59 12.24 9.46 -5.84
CA ARG A 59 11.62 8.58 -4.84
C ARG A 59 10.10 8.76 -4.83
N ASP A 60 9.64 10.00 -4.72
CA ASP A 60 8.19 10.29 -4.69
C ASP A 60 7.48 9.88 -5.99
N ALA A 61 8.15 10.04 -7.14
CA ALA A 61 7.61 9.61 -8.44
C ALA A 61 7.51 8.08 -8.57
N VAL A 62 8.53 7.35 -8.11
CA VAL A 62 8.50 5.88 -8.05
C VAL A 62 7.38 5.40 -7.13
N ASP A 63 7.24 6.01 -5.94
CA ASP A 63 6.20 5.67 -4.97
C ASP A 63 4.79 5.91 -5.55
N ALA A 64 4.60 7.03 -6.26
CA ALA A 64 3.34 7.33 -6.95
C ALA A 64 3.02 6.33 -8.08
N LEU A 65 4.04 5.86 -8.79
CA LEU A 65 3.89 4.84 -9.84
C LEU A 65 3.52 3.49 -9.23
N LEU A 66 4.17 3.09 -8.13
CA LEU A 66 3.87 1.87 -7.40
C LEU A 66 2.46 1.89 -6.80
N PHE A 67 2.04 3.02 -6.22
CA PHE A 67 0.68 3.20 -5.73
C PHE A 67 -0.37 2.88 -6.80
N ARG A 68 -0.14 3.35 -8.04
CA ARG A 68 -1.04 3.09 -9.18
C ARG A 68 -0.95 1.63 -9.64
N LYS A 69 0.24 1.06 -9.74
CA LYS A 69 0.46 -0.34 -10.17
C LYS A 69 -0.20 -1.34 -9.21
N LEU A 70 -0.05 -1.12 -7.92
CA LEU A 70 -0.64 -1.95 -6.87
C LEU A 70 -2.14 -1.74 -6.68
N GLN A 71 -2.75 -0.79 -7.43
CA GLN A 71 -4.15 -0.41 -7.32
C GLN A 71 -4.56 -0.11 -5.86
N LEU A 72 -3.68 0.59 -5.14
CA LEU A 72 -3.93 0.89 -3.73
C LEU A 72 -5.18 1.79 -3.60
N PRO A 73 -6.08 1.49 -2.65
CA PRO A 73 -7.30 2.25 -2.44
C PRO A 73 -6.99 3.66 -1.93
N ASP A 74 -7.80 4.65 -2.34
CA ASP A 74 -7.71 5.98 -1.77
C ASP A 74 -8.10 6.01 -0.28
N TYR A 75 -7.76 7.10 0.41
CA TYR A 75 -8.03 7.25 1.85
C TYR A 75 -9.50 7.01 2.23
N ARG A 76 -10.46 7.42 1.38
CA ARG A 76 -11.89 7.26 1.68
C ARG A 76 -12.31 5.80 1.58
N THR A 77 -11.79 5.10 0.59
CA THR A 77 -12.03 3.69 0.33
C THR A 77 -11.36 2.83 1.40
N TRP A 78 -10.10 3.12 1.73
CA TRP A 78 -9.39 2.48 2.83
C TRP A 78 -10.11 2.67 4.18
N ARG A 79 -10.51 3.92 4.50
CA ARG A 79 -11.22 4.20 5.75
C ARG A 79 -12.56 3.48 5.85
N ARG A 80 -13.29 3.34 4.73
CA ARG A 80 -14.52 2.53 4.68
C ARG A 80 -14.22 1.05 4.88
N ALA A 81 -13.18 0.52 4.23
CA ALA A 81 -12.73 -0.87 4.41
C ALA A 81 -12.38 -1.17 5.87
N CYS A 82 -11.60 -0.31 6.54
CA CYS A 82 -11.27 -0.46 7.96
C CYS A 82 -12.49 -0.33 8.89
N GLN A 83 -13.54 0.40 8.50
CA GLN A 83 -14.80 0.46 9.25
C GLN A 83 -15.64 -0.79 9.04
N THR A 84 -15.66 -1.34 7.83
CA THR A 84 -16.37 -2.59 7.52
C THR A 84 -15.65 -3.83 8.05
N ASP A 85 -14.32 -3.78 8.21
CA ASP A 85 -13.50 -4.80 8.86
C ASP A 85 -13.57 -4.71 10.40
N THR A 86 -14.75 -4.33 10.92
CA THR A 86 -15.08 -4.57 12.32
C THR A 86 -15.14 -6.10 12.50
N PRO A 87 -14.44 -6.70 13.49
CA PRO A 87 -14.24 -8.13 13.57
C PRO A 87 -15.54 -8.83 14.01
N SER A 88 -16.44 -9.09 13.06
CA SER A 88 -17.48 -10.12 13.17
C SER A 88 -17.11 -11.30 12.27
N ARG A 89 -16.00 -11.95 12.60
CA ARG A 89 -15.66 -13.27 12.06
C ARG A 89 -15.42 -14.27 13.18
N HIS A 90 -16.50 -14.61 13.88
CA HIS A 90 -16.67 -15.95 14.42
C HIS A 90 -18.10 -16.39 14.12
N PRO A 91 -18.28 -17.29 13.14
CA PRO A 91 -19.07 -18.46 13.46
C PRO A 91 -18.52 -19.69 12.73
N LYS A 92 -17.60 -20.44 13.35
CA LYS A 92 -17.35 -21.84 12.99
C LYS A 92 -16.88 -22.64 14.19
N GLU A 93 -17.77 -22.84 15.16
CA GLU A 93 -17.63 -23.96 16.08
C GLU A 93 -19.01 -24.47 16.50
N THR A 94 -19.65 -25.23 15.60
CA THR A 94 -20.51 -26.38 15.95
C THR A 94 -21.08 -26.99 14.66
N ALA A 95 -20.21 -27.65 13.91
CA ALA A 95 -20.64 -28.71 12.99
C ALA A 95 -19.76 -29.93 13.25
N ALA A 96 -19.69 -30.36 14.52
CA ALA A 96 -19.26 -31.71 14.88
C ALA A 96 -20.40 -32.65 14.49
N ARG A 97 -20.42 -32.99 13.20
CA ARG A 97 -21.24 -34.02 12.61
C ARG A 97 -20.81 -35.36 13.20
N THR A 98 -21.73 -35.97 13.95
CA THR A 98 -21.99 -37.41 13.97
C THR A 98 -20.79 -38.33 14.22
N ILE A 99 -20.62 -38.76 15.47
CA ILE A 99 -20.13 -40.12 15.76
C ILE A 99 -21.01 -40.66 16.89
N ARG A 100 -21.93 -41.56 16.54
CA ARG A 100 -22.58 -42.47 17.47
C ARG A 100 -22.26 -43.89 17.01
N PRO A 101 -21.61 -44.68 17.87
CA PRO A 101 -21.92 -46.10 17.96
C PRO A 101 -22.09 -46.51 19.43
N ASP A 102 -23.32 -46.88 19.79
CA ASP A 102 -23.72 -48.17 20.37
C ASP A 102 -25.27 -48.20 20.42
#